data_AF-A0A0Q0NXV5-F1
#
_entry.id   AF-A0A0Q0NXV5-F1
#
_cell.length_a   1.000
_cell.length_b   1.000
_cell.length_c   1.000
_cell.angle_alpha   90.00
_cell.angle_beta   90.00
_cell.angle_gamma   90.00
#
_symmetry.space_group_name_H-M   'P 1'
#
loop_
_entity.id
_entity.type
_entity.pdbx_description
1 polymer ?
#
loop_
_entity_poly.entity_id
_entity_poly.type
_entity_poly.pdbx_seq_one_letter_code
_entity_poly.pdbx_strand_id
1 'polypeptide(L)'
;MSGYGNYWSNSSDVIINEIKAKVLARDFELYGIKRRNIPPLGIDYLEVLDGVTKLDRLEIERIAKEVIAAHKRGPTPQLSPQQQLQARQKDIWQHQEHRSFSVFLKDFTKGFSIYKLLIISSLLILFAVTVHILTNGLKAKQVNKKLEIEIQQRMSEQEKHKASILENMQKQIAAQTKTIKLNSEQAALKSLFQSLNRQVLSARRDVDRFYYQNHRFPESNKEASTMLNRLKSEIGVRDAFISSQKGIVLVLDSQFESGTVIHHKPSQFGQGIQWRCETNAVKAFLENPTQHICNHNPSIRRMTLIPEVWAD
;
A
#
# COMPACT_ATOMS: atom_id res chain seq x y z
N MET A 1 -29.41 4.03 -13.77
CA MET A 1 -29.25 4.55 -12.39
C MET A 1 -28.05 3.88 -11.77
N SER A 2 -26.99 4.64 -11.53
CA SER A 2 -25.97 4.40 -10.49
C SER A 2 -24.94 5.52 -10.61
N GLY A 3 -25.33 6.72 -10.15
CA GLY A 3 -24.39 7.77 -9.83
C GLY A 3 -23.80 7.50 -8.46
N TYR A 4 -22.48 7.65 -8.33
CA TYR A 4 -21.82 7.93 -7.06
C TYR A 4 -20.65 8.86 -7.34
N GLY A 5 -20.55 9.88 -6.49
CA GLY A 5 -19.88 11.15 -6.74
C GLY A 5 -18.37 11.07 -6.96
N ASN A 6 -17.89 11.99 -7.79
CA ASN A 6 -16.51 12.48 -7.79
C ASN A 6 -16.50 13.92 -8.29
N TYR A 7 -16.84 14.87 -7.41
CA TYR A 7 -16.77 16.31 -7.67
C TYR A 7 -15.71 17.01 -6.80
N TRP A 8 -14.76 16.26 -6.22
CA TRP A 8 -13.63 16.77 -5.43
C TRP A 8 -12.25 16.57 -6.11
N SER A 9 -12.15 15.91 -7.27
CA SER A 9 -10.84 15.59 -7.89
C SER A 9 -10.23 16.73 -8.72
N ASN A 10 -11.02 17.64 -9.27
CA ASN A 10 -10.51 18.57 -10.29
C ASN A 10 -9.47 19.58 -9.79
N SER A 11 -9.53 20.05 -8.54
CA SER A 11 -8.56 21.05 -8.05
C SER A 11 -7.22 20.44 -7.62
N SER A 12 -7.24 19.23 -7.05
CA SER A 12 -6.02 18.55 -6.61
C SER A 12 -5.20 18.09 -7.82
N ASP A 13 -5.87 17.54 -8.83
CA ASP A 13 -5.22 17.06 -10.06
C ASP A 13 -4.57 18.22 -10.84
N VAL A 14 -5.20 19.40 -10.85
CA VAL A 14 -4.63 20.61 -11.48
C VAL A 14 -3.36 21.07 -10.76
N ILE A 15 -3.38 21.13 -9.43
CA ILE A 15 -2.22 21.52 -8.61
C ILE A 15 -1.07 20.54 -8.81
N ILE A 16 -1.34 19.23 -8.77
CA ILE A 16 -0.33 18.19 -8.94
C ILE A 16 0.30 18.24 -10.34
N ASN A 17 -0.52 18.47 -11.38
CA ASN A 17 -0.01 18.62 -12.74
C ASN A 17 0.81 19.90 -12.94
N GLU A 18 0.48 21.00 -12.26
CA GLU A 18 1.31 22.21 -12.28
C GLU A 18 2.65 21.98 -11.57
N ILE A 19 2.65 21.30 -10.42
CA ILE A 19 3.88 20.92 -9.72
C ILE A 19 4.77 20.08 -10.64
N LYS A 20 4.20 19.06 -11.29
CA LYS A 20 4.90 18.24 -12.29
C LYS A 20 5.57 19.09 -13.36
N ALA A 21 4.83 20.00 -13.97
CA ALA A 21 5.34 20.83 -15.05
C ALA A 21 6.53 21.70 -14.60
N LYS A 22 6.43 22.33 -13.42
CA LYS A 22 7.49 23.19 -12.89
C LYS A 22 8.73 22.39 -12.48
N VAL A 23 8.56 21.23 -11.85
CA VAL A 23 9.67 20.36 -11.45
C VAL A 23 10.42 19.85 -12.68
N LEU A 24 9.71 19.47 -13.75
CA LEU A 24 10.36 19.01 -14.99
C LEU A 24 11.02 20.13 -15.78
N ALA A 25 10.42 21.32 -15.79
CA ALA A 25 11.06 22.50 -16.37
C ALA A 25 12.38 22.79 -15.63
N ARG A 26 12.39 22.69 -14.30
CA ARG A 26 13.58 22.91 -13.48
C ARG A 26 14.65 21.83 -13.65
N ASP A 27 14.26 20.55 -13.73
CA ASP A 27 15.19 19.44 -14.03
C ASP A 27 15.83 19.63 -15.41
N PHE A 28 15.05 20.09 -16.40
CA PHE A 28 15.55 20.40 -17.73
C PHE A 28 16.48 21.61 -17.75
N GLU A 29 16.15 22.70 -17.04
CA GLU A 29 17.01 23.89 -16.93
C GLU A 29 18.37 23.57 -16.32
N LEU A 30 18.40 22.75 -15.26
CA LEU A 30 19.63 22.45 -14.53
C LEU A 30 20.46 21.34 -15.15
N TYR A 31 19.81 20.33 -15.75
CA TYR A 31 20.50 19.12 -16.20
C TYR A 31 20.33 18.80 -17.70
N GLY A 32 19.48 19.55 -18.42
CA GLY A 32 19.23 19.34 -19.86
C GLY A 32 18.48 18.06 -20.22
N ILE A 33 17.90 17.34 -19.23
CA ILE A 33 17.29 16.03 -19.45
C ILE A 33 15.79 16.17 -19.68
N LYS A 34 15.31 15.83 -20.88
CA LYS A 34 13.86 15.79 -21.17
C LYS A 34 13.26 14.44 -20.82
N ARG A 35 12.51 14.37 -19.71
CA ARG A 35 11.81 13.15 -19.26
C ARG A 35 10.52 12.96 -20.06
N ARG A 36 10.40 11.87 -20.84
CA ARG A 36 9.25 11.62 -21.73
C ARG A 36 8.21 10.67 -21.16
N ASN A 37 8.60 9.78 -20.25
CA ASN A 37 7.73 8.74 -19.68
C ASN A 37 7.67 8.88 -18.16
N ILE A 38 6.79 9.75 -17.68
CA ILE A 38 6.59 9.94 -16.25
C ILE A 38 5.26 9.29 -15.88
N PRO A 39 5.24 8.35 -14.93
CA PRO A 39 4.01 7.71 -14.50
C PRO A 39 2.98 8.74 -14.01
N PRO A 40 1.68 8.40 -14.01
CA PRO A 40 0.65 9.28 -13.48
C PRO A 40 0.95 9.61 -12.02
N LEU A 41 0.90 10.90 -11.68
CA LEU A 41 1.15 11.37 -10.33
C LEU A 41 -0.15 11.25 -9.53
N GLY A 42 -0.11 10.50 -8.43
CA GLY A 42 -1.20 10.39 -7.46
C GLY A 42 -0.93 11.24 -6.22
N ILE A 43 -1.46 10.77 -5.08
CA ILE A 43 -1.21 11.38 -3.76
C ILE A 43 0.29 11.42 -3.43
N ASP A 44 1.06 10.45 -3.93
CA ASP A 44 2.50 10.30 -3.69
C ASP A 44 3.38 11.01 -4.74
N TYR A 45 2.90 12.13 -5.30
CA TYR A 45 3.58 12.84 -6.40
C TYR A 45 5.03 13.26 -6.06
N LEU A 46 5.36 13.50 -4.79
CA LEU A 46 6.71 13.88 -4.36
C LEU A 46 7.71 12.73 -4.53
N GLU A 47 7.34 11.51 -4.13
CA GLU A 47 8.22 10.33 -4.23
C GLU A 47 8.48 9.96 -5.68
N VAL A 48 7.45 10.07 -6.53
CA VAL A 48 7.58 9.82 -7.96
C VAL A 48 8.47 10.86 -8.64
N LEU A 49 8.34 12.15 -8.29
CA LEU A 49 9.16 13.21 -8.87
C LEU A 49 10.61 13.13 -8.40
N ASP A 50 10.85 12.75 -7.14
CA ASP A 50 12.17 12.50 -6.56
C ASP A 50 12.88 11.35 -7.28
N GLY A 51 12.18 10.23 -7.52
CA GLY A 51 12.74 9.08 -8.25
C GLY A 51 12.98 9.32 -9.75
N VAL A 52 12.31 10.29 -10.37
CA VAL A 52 12.38 10.52 -11.83
C VAL A 52 13.30 11.68 -12.21
N THR A 53 13.48 12.67 -11.33
CA THR A 53 14.32 13.85 -11.57
C THR A 53 15.68 13.73 -10.89
N LYS A 54 16.63 14.61 -11.24
CA LYS A 54 17.91 14.76 -10.52
C LYS A 54 17.86 15.90 -9.50
N LEU A 55 16.68 16.45 -9.25
CA LEU A 55 16.49 17.52 -8.28
C LEU A 55 16.55 16.93 -6.88
N ASP A 56 17.12 17.69 -5.94
CA ASP A 56 17.05 17.33 -4.54
C ASP A 56 15.60 17.42 -4.04
N ARG A 57 15.24 16.52 -3.13
CA ARG A 57 13.89 16.43 -2.57
C ARG A 57 13.42 17.75 -1.95
N LEU A 58 14.33 18.48 -1.31
CA LEU A 58 14.03 19.80 -0.74
C LEU A 58 13.64 20.83 -1.81
N GLU A 59 14.22 20.75 -3.00
CA GLU A 59 13.90 21.64 -4.12
C GLU A 59 12.53 21.29 -4.72
N ILE A 60 12.22 20.00 -4.84
CA ILE A 60 10.90 19.52 -5.28
C ILE A 60 9.82 19.96 -4.28
N GLU A 61 10.07 19.83 -2.98
CA GLU A 61 9.16 20.30 -1.93
C GLU A 61 8.99 21.83 -1.91
N ARG A 62 10.06 22.60 -2.20
CA ARG A 62 9.97 24.05 -2.33
C ARG A 62 9.05 24.45 -3.47
N ILE A 63 9.21 23.86 -4.65
CA ILE A 63 8.34 24.10 -5.81
C ILE A 63 6.90 23.70 -5.50
N ALA A 64 6.69 22.56 -4.84
CA ALA A 64 5.36 22.12 -4.43
C ALA A 64 4.70 23.12 -3.46
N LYS A 65 5.42 23.61 -2.45
CA LYS A 65 4.94 24.62 -1.51
C LYS A 65 4.58 25.93 -2.20
N GLU A 66 5.36 26.36 -3.18
CA GLU A 66 5.09 27.58 -3.97
C GLU A 66 3.81 27.46 -4.80
N VAL A 67 3.62 26.35 -5.52
CA VAL A 67 2.42 26.10 -6.33
C VAL A 67 1.18 26.00 -5.44
N ILE A 68 1.28 25.29 -4.31
CA ILE A 68 0.17 25.18 -3.35
C ILE A 68 -0.15 26.54 -2.72
N ALA A 69 0.86 27.35 -2.39
CA ALA A 69 0.65 28.70 -1.85
C ALA A 69 -0.02 29.62 -2.87
N ALA A 70 0.33 29.51 -4.16
CA ALA A 70 -0.30 30.25 -5.25
C ALA A 70 -1.77 29.85 -5.44
N HIS A 71 -2.13 28.58 -5.20
CA HIS A 71 -3.53 28.13 -5.26
C HIS A 71 -4.31 28.42 -3.97
N LYS A 72 -3.66 28.51 -2.81
CA LYS A 72 -4.29 28.92 -1.54
C LYS A 72 -4.59 30.41 -1.48
N ARG A 73 -3.73 31.23 -2.11
CA ARG A 73 -4.00 32.64 -2.35
C ARG A 73 -4.81 32.74 -3.64
N GLY A 74 -6.14 32.57 -3.56
CA GLY A 74 -7.02 32.85 -4.69
C GLY A 74 -6.73 34.21 -5.35
N PRO A 75 -7.24 34.47 -6.57
CA PRO A 75 -6.96 35.71 -7.31
C PRO A 75 -7.14 36.90 -6.38
N THR A 76 -6.10 37.73 -6.27
CA THR A 76 -6.08 38.94 -5.44
C THR A 76 -7.39 39.69 -5.67
N PRO A 77 -8.22 39.93 -4.64
CA PRO A 77 -9.43 40.72 -4.84
C PRO A 77 -8.97 42.12 -5.25
N GLN A 78 -9.17 42.46 -6.52
CA GLN A 78 -9.25 43.84 -6.91
C GLN A 78 -10.41 44.41 -6.10
N LEU A 79 -10.10 45.21 -5.07
CA LEU A 79 -11.09 45.98 -4.33
C LEU A 79 -11.95 46.71 -5.36
N SER A 80 -13.25 46.41 -5.37
CA SER A 80 -14.17 47.11 -6.24
C SER A 80 -14.17 48.60 -5.88
N PRO A 81 -14.40 49.52 -6.83
CA PRO A 81 -14.45 50.95 -6.56
C PRO A 81 -15.40 51.34 -5.42
N GLN A 82 -16.42 50.52 -5.14
CA GLN A 82 -17.36 50.69 -4.04
C GLN A 82 -16.76 50.44 -2.64
N GLN A 83 -15.81 49.50 -2.50
CA GLN A 83 -15.15 49.25 -1.22
C GLN A 83 -14.09 50.33 -0.88
N GLN A 84 -13.45 50.92 -1.89
CA GLN A 84 -12.60 52.10 -1.70
C GLN A 84 -13.38 53.36 -1.29
N LEU A 85 -14.63 53.51 -1.75
CA LEU A 85 -15.51 54.60 -1.33
C LEU A 85 -15.96 54.46 0.13
N GLN A 86 -16.25 53.25 0.62
CA GLN A 86 -16.60 53.03 2.03
C GLN A 86 -15.43 53.26 2.99
N ALA A 87 -14.20 52.92 2.59
CA ALA A 87 -13.00 53.22 3.37
C ALA A 87 -12.74 54.73 3.47
N ARG A 88 -12.94 55.50 2.38
CA ARG A 88 -12.84 56.98 2.41
C ARG A 88 -13.95 57.65 3.21
N GLN A 89 -15.18 57.12 3.19
CA GLN A 89 -16.29 57.68 3.99
C GLN A 89 -16.06 57.54 5.50
N LYS A 90 -15.34 56.49 5.95
CA LYS A 90 -14.99 56.30 7.36
C LYS A 90 -13.96 57.32 7.87
N ASP A 91 -13.00 57.69 7.04
CA ASP A 91 -11.99 58.73 7.36
C ASP A 91 -12.60 60.14 7.42
N ILE A 92 -13.60 60.42 6.58
CA ILE A 92 -14.33 61.71 6.57
C ILE A 92 -15.18 61.87 7.84
N TRP A 93 -15.79 60.79 8.34
CA TRP A 93 -16.53 60.79 9.61
C TRP A 93 -15.62 61.01 10.82
N GLN A 94 -14.42 60.43 10.85
CA GLN A 94 -13.47 60.64 11.94
C GLN A 94 -12.85 62.06 11.97
N HIS A 95 -12.83 62.78 10.83
CA HIS A 95 -12.34 64.15 10.78
C HIS A 95 -13.39 65.24 11.08
N GLN A 96 -14.68 64.89 11.23
CA GLN A 96 -15.74 65.86 11.53
C GLN A 96 -16.06 66.02 13.03
N GLU A 97 -15.68 65.08 13.90
CA GLU A 97 -15.99 65.16 15.34
C GLU A 97 -15.13 66.17 16.13
N HIS A 98 -14.05 66.70 15.55
CA HIS A 98 -13.17 67.64 16.24
C HIS A 98 -13.50 69.14 16.04
N ARG A 99 -14.56 69.50 15.31
CA ARG A 99 -14.88 70.92 15.01
C ARG A 99 -16.13 71.51 15.67
N SER A 100 -16.93 70.75 16.41
CA SER A 100 -18.18 71.27 17.02
C SER A 100 -18.17 71.39 18.55
N PHE A 101 -17.17 70.85 19.24
CA PHE A 101 -17.11 70.92 20.72
C PHE A 101 -16.58 72.25 21.28
N SER A 102 -15.86 73.06 20.49
CA SER A 102 -15.29 74.34 20.95
C SER A 102 -16.28 75.50 20.94
N VAL A 103 -17.35 75.42 20.16
CA VAL A 103 -18.41 76.44 20.11
C VAL A 103 -19.46 76.22 21.20
N PHE A 104 -19.69 74.96 21.60
CA PHE A 104 -20.69 74.61 22.63
C PHE A 104 -20.27 74.99 24.06
N LEU A 105 -18.96 75.11 24.36
CA LEU A 105 -18.48 75.43 25.71
C LEU A 105 -18.54 76.93 26.06
N LYS A 106 -18.84 77.82 25.10
CA LYS A 106 -18.73 79.27 25.30
C LYS A 106 -19.96 79.91 25.97
N ASP A 107 -21.12 79.24 25.95
CA ASP A 107 -22.37 79.74 26.54
C ASP A 107 -22.70 79.15 27.93
N PHE A 108 -21.88 78.26 28.46
CA PHE A 108 -22.19 77.46 29.66
C PHE A 108 -21.66 78.03 30.98
N THR A 109 -21.49 79.36 31.08
CA THR A 109 -20.88 80.04 32.26
C THR A 109 -21.85 80.95 33.03
N LYS A 110 -23.07 80.47 33.29
CA LYS A 110 -23.92 81.04 34.35
C LYS A 110 -24.63 79.94 35.15
N GLY A 111 -24.20 79.78 36.42
CA GLY A 111 -25.05 79.29 37.50
C GLY A 111 -24.92 77.81 37.90
N PHE A 112 -24.14 77.58 38.96
CA PHE A 112 -24.32 76.54 40.00
C PHE A 112 -25.32 75.39 39.73
N SER A 113 -24.81 74.24 39.28
CA SER A 113 -25.35 72.85 39.41
C SER A 113 -24.62 71.91 38.42
N ILE A 114 -24.08 72.48 37.34
CA ILE A 114 -23.54 71.76 36.19
C ILE A 114 -22.22 71.05 36.50
N TYR A 115 -21.37 71.60 37.37
CA TYR A 115 -20.09 70.99 37.72
C TYR A 115 -20.27 69.65 38.48
N LYS A 116 -21.28 69.56 39.37
CA LYS A 116 -21.63 68.30 40.03
C LYS A 116 -22.20 67.30 39.02
N LEU A 117 -23.01 67.77 38.07
CA LEU A 117 -23.56 66.97 36.97
C LEU A 117 -22.48 66.46 36.01
N LEU A 118 -21.45 67.26 35.71
CA LEU A 118 -20.29 66.88 34.91
C LEU A 118 -19.39 65.87 35.63
N ILE A 119 -19.18 66.05 36.94
CA ILE A 119 -18.43 65.09 37.75
C ILE A 119 -19.17 63.75 37.82
N ILE A 120 -20.49 63.78 38.07
CA ILE A 120 -21.32 62.56 38.10
C ILE A 120 -21.35 61.89 36.72
N SER A 121 -21.49 62.66 35.64
CA SER A 121 -21.45 62.15 34.26
C SER A 121 -20.09 61.51 33.93
N SER A 122 -18.99 62.18 34.29
CA SER A 122 -17.64 61.65 34.07
C SER A 122 -17.38 60.37 34.86
N LEU A 123 -17.85 60.30 36.12
CA LEU A 123 -17.77 59.08 36.94
C LEU A 123 -18.63 57.94 36.36
N LEU A 124 -19.83 58.24 35.83
CA LEU A 124 -20.67 57.26 35.16
C LEU A 124 -20.03 56.73 33.86
N ILE A 125 -19.40 57.59 33.08
CA ILE A 125 -18.66 57.20 31.87
C ILE A 125 -17.47 56.30 32.25
N LEU A 126 -16.68 56.69 33.25
CA LEU A 126 -15.56 55.88 33.75
C LEU A 126 -16.04 54.52 34.26
N PHE A 127 -17.13 54.48 35.02
CA PHE A 127 -17.73 53.24 35.49
C PHE A 127 -18.21 52.37 34.31
N ALA A 128 -18.90 52.94 33.33
CA ALA A 128 -19.37 52.22 32.15
C ALA A 128 -18.20 51.64 31.33
N VAL A 129 -17.13 52.42 31.14
CA VAL A 129 -15.90 51.95 30.46
C VAL A 129 -15.25 50.81 31.25
N THR A 130 -15.16 50.93 32.58
CA THR A 130 -14.56 49.90 33.44
C THR A 130 -15.37 48.60 33.39
N VAL A 131 -16.70 48.69 33.49
CA VAL A 131 -17.61 47.55 33.35
C VAL A 131 -17.49 46.91 31.96
N HIS A 132 -17.37 47.72 30.90
CA HIS A 132 -17.20 47.23 29.53
C HIS A 132 -15.87 46.49 29.34
N ILE A 133 -14.77 47.01 29.88
CA ILE A 133 -13.45 46.36 29.87
C ILE A 133 -13.50 45.03 30.62
N LEU A 134 -14.11 45.00 31.81
CA LEU A 134 -14.24 43.78 32.62
C LEU A 134 -15.11 42.72 31.94
N THR A 135 -16.25 43.10 31.37
CA THR A 135 -17.12 42.16 30.64
C THR A 135 -16.47 41.63 29.36
N ASN A 136 -15.74 42.46 28.62
CA ASN A 136 -14.99 42.01 27.45
C ASN A 136 -13.84 41.05 27.84
N GLY A 137 -13.14 41.32 28.95
CA GLY A 137 -12.09 40.44 29.48
C GLY A 137 -12.62 39.06 29.90
N LEU A 138 -13.79 39.01 30.54
CA LEU A 138 -14.45 37.74 30.91
C LEU A 138 -14.90 36.94 29.68
N LYS A 139 -15.51 37.61 28.70
CA LYS A 139 -15.88 36.97 27.42
C LYS A 139 -14.65 36.41 26.69
N ALA A 140 -13.55 37.16 26.65
CA ALA A 140 -12.31 36.70 26.04
C ALA A 140 -11.75 35.44 26.73
N LYS A 141 -11.74 35.40 28.08
CA LYS A 141 -11.32 34.21 28.84
C LYS A 141 -12.21 33.00 28.55
N GLN A 142 -13.53 33.20 28.46
CA GLN A 142 -14.47 32.12 28.18
C GLN A 142 -14.32 31.57 26.75
N VAL A 143 -14.09 32.44 25.77
CA VAL A 143 -13.80 32.04 24.38
C VAL A 143 -12.48 31.27 24.28
N ASN A 144 -11.41 31.75 24.92
CA ASN A 144 -10.12 31.04 24.93
C ASN A 144 -10.23 29.66 25.56
N LYS A 145 -10.93 29.52 26.70
CA LYS A 145 -11.13 28.21 27.34
C LYS A 145 -11.92 27.25 26.46
N LYS A 146 -12.95 27.74 25.76
CA LYS A 146 -13.72 26.93 24.81
C LYS A 146 -12.85 26.47 23.63
N LEU A 147 -12.01 27.36 23.11
CA LEU A 147 -11.09 27.06 22.01
C LEU A 147 -10.04 26.01 22.42
N GLU A 148 -9.48 26.10 23.63
CA GLU A 148 -8.53 25.10 24.15
C GLU A 148 -9.15 23.71 24.23
N ILE A 149 -10.39 23.59 24.73
CA ILE A 149 -11.12 22.32 24.80
C ILE A 149 -11.35 21.76 23.40
N GLU A 150 -11.76 22.59 22.44
CA GLU A 150 -11.99 22.14 21.07
C GLU A 150 -10.69 21.65 20.40
N ILE A 151 -9.56 22.34 20.64
CA ILE A 151 -8.24 21.92 20.15
C ILE A 151 -7.84 20.58 20.76
N GLN A 152 -7.98 20.41 22.09
CA GLN A 152 -7.68 19.15 22.75
C GLN A 152 -8.54 17.99 22.23
N GLN A 153 -9.83 18.25 22.01
CA GLN A 153 -10.74 17.24 21.47
C GLN A 153 -10.33 16.81 20.06
N ARG A 154 -10.05 17.76 19.15
CA ARG A 154 -9.59 17.46 17.79
C ARG A 154 -8.27 16.71 17.76
N MET A 155 -7.33 17.06 18.65
CA MET A 155 -6.06 16.33 18.79
C MET A 155 -6.30 14.88 19.22
N SER A 156 -7.18 14.66 20.20
CA SER A 156 -7.52 13.29 20.65
C SER A 156 -8.23 12.47 19.57
N GLU A 157 -9.10 13.09 18.77
CA GLU A 157 -9.77 12.43 17.64
C GLU A 157 -8.77 12.09 16.53
N GLN A 158 -7.81 12.98 16.26
CA GLN A 158 -6.76 12.74 15.29
C GLN A 158 -5.82 11.61 15.74
N GLU A 159 -5.48 11.53 17.03
CA GLU A 159 -4.68 10.42 17.59
C GLU A 159 -5.41 9.09 17.49
N LYS A 160 -6.70 9.04 17.82
CA LYS A 160 -7.54 7.84 17.64
C LYS A 160 -7.59 7.41 16.18
N HIS A 161 -7.76 8.37 15.26
CA HIS A 161 -7.77 8.08 13.83
C HIS A 161 -6.43 7.53 13.34
N LYS A 162 -5.30 8.13 13.76
CA LYS A 162 -3.95 7.64 13.45
C LYS A 162 -3.73 6.21 13.98
N ALA A 163 -4.14 5.94 15.22
CA ALA A 163 -4.04 4.61 15.81
C ALA A 163 -4.84 3.56 15.03
N SER A 164 -6.06 3.90 14.61
CA SER A 164 -6.90 3.02 13.79
C SER A 164 -6.30 2.75 12.40
N ILE A 165 -5.72 3.77 11.75
CA ILE A 165 -4.99 3.60 10.48
C ILE A 165 -3.80 2.66 10.67
N LEU A 166 -3.00 2.87 11.72
CA LEU A 166 -1.81 2.06 11.99
C LEU A 166 -2.18 0.59 12.25
N GLU A 167 -3.24 0.33 13.02
CA GLU A 167 -3.74 -1.02 13.27
C GLU A 167 -4.19 -1.71 11.97
N ASN A 168 -4.90 -1.00 11.10
CA ASN A 168 -5.34 -1.53 9.81
C ASN A 168 -4.17 -1.82 8.87
N MET A 169 -3.17 -0.93 8.82
CA MET A 169 -1.95 -1.14 8.04
C MET A 169 -1.17 -2.36 8.55
N GLN A 170 -1.03 -2.52 9.87
CA GLN A 170 -0.36 -3.70 10.45
C GLN A 170 -1.08 -5.00 10.09
N LYS A 171 -2.42 -5.03 10.14
CA LYS A 171 -3.21 -6.19 9.71
C LYS A 171 -3.00 -6.51 8.23
N GLN A 172 -2.93 -5.51 7.36
CA GLN A 172 -2.66 -5.70 5.93
C GLN A 172 -1.25 -6.24 5.68
N ILE A 173 -0.23 -5.69 6.34
CA ILE A 173 1.16 -6.17 6.23
C ILE A 173 1.25 -7.63 6.66
N ALA A 174 0.68 -7.98 7.81
CA ALA A 174 0.69 -9.37 8.31
C ALA A 174 0.02 -10.35 7.34
N ALA A 175 -1.11 -9.96 6.73
CA ALA A 175 -1.79 -10.76 5.72
C ALA A 175 -0.93 -10.93 4.44
N GLN A 176 -0.29 -9.86 3.97
CA GLN A 176 0.59 -9.91 2.80
C GLN A 176 1.83 -10.76 3.06
N THR A 177 2.49 -10.61 4.21
CA THR A 177 3.67 -11.42 4.58
C THR A 177 3.32 -12.91 4.63
N LYS A 178 2.14 -13.27 5.16
CA LYS A 178 1.66 -14.66 5.17
C LYS A 178 1.49 -15.21 3.74
N THR A 179 0.92 -14.43 2.84
CA THR A 179 0.74 -14.82 1.42
C THR A 179 2.07 -14.97 0.69
N ILE A 180 3.02 -14.05 0.90
CA ILE A 180 4.35 -14.12 0.28
C ILE A 180 5.09 -15.39 0.74
N LYS A 181 5.05 -15.70 2.03
CA LYS A 181 5.69 -16.90 2.59
C LYS A 181 5.07 -18.19 2.03
N LEU A 182 3.74 -18.25 1.91
CA LEU A 182 3.06 -19.41 1.33
C LEU A 182 3.45 -19.60 -0.14
N ASN A 183 3.51 -18.52 -0.92
CA ASN A 183 3.86 -18.59 -2.33
C ASN A 183 5.33 -19.00 -2.55
N SER A 184 6.26 -18.55 -1.70
CA SER A 184 7.68 -18.94 -1.81
C SER A 184 7.90 -20.40 -1.43
N GLU A 185 7.23 -20.90 -0.38
CA GLU A 185 7.26 -22.32 0.00
C GLU A 185 6.68 -23.21 -1.12
N GLN A 186 5.55 -22.81 -1.72
CA GLN A 186 4.96 -23.52 -2.84
C GLN A 186 5.87 -23.54 -4.09
N ALA A 187 6.56 -22.45 -4.38
CA ALA A 187 7.53 -22.39 -5.48
C ALA A 187 8.74 -23.31 -5.23
N ALA A 188 9.26 -23.36 -4.01
CA ALA A 188 10.35 -24.24 -3.63
C ALA A 188 9.95 -25.73 -3.75
N LEU A 189 8.77 -26.10 -3.24
CA LEU A 189 8.23 -27.45 -3.38
C LEU A 189 8.02 -27.83 -4.85
N LYS A 190 7.49 -26.92 -5.66
CA LYS A 190 7.33 -27.14 -7.11
C LYS A 190 8.67 -27.40 -7.81
N SER A 191 9.70 -26.63 -7.48
CA SER A 191 11.06 -26.82 -8.02
C SER A 191 11.64 -28.18 -7.59
N LEU A 192 11.47 -28.56 -6.32
CA LEU A 192 11.90 -29.86 -5.81
C LEU A 192 11.18 -31.01 -6.54
N PHE A 193 9.87 -30.93 -6.72
CA PHE A 193 9.08 -31.91 -7.46
C PHE A 193 9.62 -32.11 -8.90
N GLN A 194 9.91 -31.02 -9.60
CA GLN A 194 10.49 -31.05 -10.94
C GLN A 194 11.89 -31.67 -10.94
N SER A 195 12.70 -31.38 -9.92
CA SER A 195 14.03 -31.99 -9.75
C SER A 195 13.94 -33.51 -9.55
N LEU A 196 13.04 -33.97 -8.69
CA LEU A 196 12.81 -35.39 -8.46
C LEU A 196 12.37 -36.11 -9.74
N ASN A 197 11.48 -35.49 -10.54
CA ASN A 197 11.09 -36.07 -11.81
C ASN A 197 12.30 -36.24 -12.76
N ARG A 198 13.26 -35.31 -12.78
CA ARG A 198 14.52 -35.45 -13.54
C ARG A 198 15.40 -36.59 -13.02
N GLN A 199 15.47 -36.79 -11.70
CA GLN A 199 16.21 -37.92 -11.12
C GLN A 199 15.60 -39.27 -11.51
N VAL A 200 14.26 -39.35 -11.56
CA VAL A 200 13.59 -40.56 -12.05
C VAL A 200 13.88 -40.80 -13.53
N LEU A 201 13.95 -39.76 -14.37
CA LEU A 201 14.38 -39.94 -15.76
C LEU A 201 15.77 -40.58 -15.86
N SER A 202 16.68 -40.25 -14.93
CA SER A 202 17.98 -40.91 -14.85
C SER A 202 17.86 -42.39 -14.47
N ALA A 203 17.00 -42.70 -13.48
CA ALA A 203 16.70 -44.07 -13.05
C ALA A 203 16.04 -44.92 -14.15
N ARG A 204 15.17 -44.33 -15.00
CA ARG A 204 14.60 -45.03 -16.17
C ARG A 204 15.66 -45.63 -17.07
N ARG A 205 16.79 -44.94 -17.27
CA ARG A 205 17.91 -45.43 -18.09
C ARG A 205 18.56 -46.69 -17.51
N ASP A 206 18.58 -46.83 -16.18
CA ASP A 206 19.10 -48.03 -15.53
C ASP A 206 18.14 -49.21 -15.73
N VAL A 207 16.83 -48.98 -15.67
CA VAL A 207 15.80 -49.98 -16.02
C VAL A 207 15.84 -50.35 -17.50
N ASP A 208 16.03 -49.38 -18.39
CA ASP A 208 16.17 -49.63 -19.82
C ASP A 208 17.40 -50.50 -20.10
N ARG A 209 18.54 -50.19 -19.46
CA ARG A 209 19.75 -51.01 -19.56
C ARG A 209 19.51 -52.44 -19.06
N PHE A 210 18.85 -52.59 -17.91
CA PHE A 210 18.47 -53.91 -17.39
C PHE A 210 17.61 -54.67 -18.40
N TYR A 211 16.63 -54.01 -19.02
CA TYR A 211 15.76 -54.61 -20.02
C TYR A 211 16.54 -55.09 -21.25
N TYR A 212 17.44 -54.28 -21.82
CA TYR A 212 18.22 -54.69 -22.98
C TYR A 212 19.19 -55.83 -22.69
N GLN A 213 19.65 -55.97 -21.44
CA GLN A 213 20.55 -57.06 -21.03
C GLN A 213 19.81 -58.37 -20.73
N ASN A 214 18.61 -58.29 -20.16
CA ASN A 214 17.88 -59.46 -19.64
C ASN A 214 16.62 -59.81 -20.44
N HIS A 215 16.26 -58.99 -21.43
CA HIS A 215 15.01 -59.06 -22.20
C HIS A 215 13.73 -59.09 -21.34
N ARG A 216 13.77 -58.51 -20.14
CA ARG A 216 12.63 -58.33 -19.22
C ARG A 216 12.84 -57.13 -18.30
N PHE A 217 11.76 -56.59 -17.76
CA PHE A 217 11.83 -55.57 -16.71
C PHE A 217 12.19 -56.19 -15.34
N PRO A 218 12.76 -55.40 -14.41
CA PRO A 218 12.97 -55.83 -13.04
C PRO A 218 11.64 -56.21 -12.40
N GLU A 219 11.62 -57.34 -11.67
CA GLU A 219 10.41 -57.83 -11.01
C GLU A 219 10.42 -57.59 -9.50
N SER A 220 11.57 -57.25 -8.93
CA SER A 220 11.70 -56.99 -7.50
C SER A 220 12.64 -55.83 -7.19
N ASN A 221 12.52 -55.32 -5.97
CA ASN A 221 13.42 -54.28 -5.44
C ASN A 221 14.88 -54.73 -5.38
N LYS A 222 15.15 -56.03 -5.23
CA LYS A 222 16.50 -56.58 -5.17
C LYS A 222 17.26 -56.37 -6.48
N GLU A 223 16.58 -56.59 -7.61
CA GLU A 223 17.14 -56.46 -8.96
C GLU A 223 17.45 -54.99 -9.32
N ALA A 224 16.71 -54.05 -8.72
CA ALA A 224 16.87 -52.61 -8.95
C ALA A 224 17.49 -51.87 -7.75
N SER A 225 18.07 -52.59 -6.79
CA SER A 225 18.44 -52.07 -5.46
C SER A 225 19.36 -50.86 -5.50
N THR A 226 20.40 -50.86 -6.32
CA THR A 226 21.33 -49.73 -6.47
C THR A 226 20.63 -48.45 -6.90
N MET A 227 19.76 -48.54 -7.91
CA MET A 227 19.01 -47.39 -8.43
C MET A 227 17.96 -46.91 -7.43
N LEU A 228 17.24 -47.84 -6.79
CA LEU A 228 16.25 -47.51 -5.76
C LEU A 228 16.89 -46.83 -4.55
N ASN A 229 18.03 -47.33 -4.07
CA ASN A 229 18.76 -46.73 -2.94
C ASN A 229 19.21 -45.29 -3.28
N ARG A 230 19.65 -45.04 -4.51
CA ARG A 230 19.95 -43.67 -4.98
C ARG A 230 18.71 -42.78 -4.92
N LEU A 231 17.56 -43.25 -5.42
CA LEU A 231 16.31 -42.49 -5.37
C LEU A 231 15.83 -42.22 -3.94
N LYS A 232 15.95 -43.19 -3.04
CA LYS A 232 15.60 -43.03 -1.60
C LYS A 232 16.51 -42.01 -0.89
N SER A 233 17.71 -41.77 -1.40
CA SER A 233 18.63 -40.76 -0.84
C SER A 233 18.32 -39.34 -1.30
N GLU A 234 17.42 -39.15 -2.28
CA GLU A 234 17.03 -37.83 -2.77
C GLU A 234 16.10 -37.11 -1.78
N ILE A 235 16.29 -35.79 -1.62
CA ILE A 235 15.47 -34.97 -0.74
C ILE A 235 14.00 -34.99 -1.21
N GLY A 236 13.07 -35.27 -0.29
CA GLY A 236 11.65 -35.29 -0.59
C GLY A 236 11.11 -36.65 -1.05
N VAL A 237 11.96 -37.68 -1.10
CA VAL A 237 11.56 -39.07 -1.35
C VAL A 237 11.53 -39.82 -0.02
N ARG A 238 10.34 -40.27 0.36
CA ARG A 238 10.14 -41.13 1.53
C ARG A 238 10.55 -42.57 1.24
N ASP A 239 10.15 -43.05 0.07
CA ASP A 239 10.43 -44.42 -0.36
C ASP A 239 10.45 -44.54 -1.89
N ALA A 240 11.12 -45.57 -2.40
CA ALA A 240 11.17 -45.90 -3.81
C ALA A 240 11.21 -47.41 -4.01
N PHE A 241 10.40 -47.94 -4.93
CA PHE A 241 10.33 -49.37 -5.21
C PHE A 241 9.86 -49.68 -6.63
N ILE A 242 10.03 -50.95 -7.03
CA ILE A 242 9.43 -51.51 -8.24
C ILE A 242 8.03 -52.00 -7.88
N SER A 243 7.02 -51.47 -8.57
CA SER A 243 5.64 -51.94 -8.48
C SER A 243 5.45 -53.29 -9.18
N SER A 244 4.39 -54.02 -8.82
CA SER A 244 3.90 -55.21 -9.55
C SER A 244 3.63 -54.96 -11.04
N GLN A 245 3.38 -53.70 -11.43
CA GLN A 245 3.29 -53.27 -12.83
C GLN A 245 4.65 -53.03 -13.50
N LYS A 246 5.74 -53.53 -12.89
CA LYS A 246 7.13 -53.44 -13.38
C LYS A 246 7.64 -52.02 -13.58
N GLY A 247 7.01 -51.05 -12.91
CA GLY A 247 7.34 -49.63 -12.97
C GLY A 247 7.95 -49.08 -11.69
N ILE A 248 8.69 -47.98 -11.81
CA ILE A 248 9.31 -47.28 -10.68
C ILE A 248 8.25 -46.45 -9.98
N VAL A 249 8.09 -46.66 -8.67
CA VAL A 249 7.23 -45.84 -7.82
C VAL A 249 8.10 -45.04 -6.87
N LEU A 250 7.85 -43.73 -6.81
CA LEU A 250 8.33 -42.87 -5.74
C LEU A 250 7.18 -42.49 -4.83
N VAL A 251 7.41 -42.62 -3.53
CA VAL A 251 6.54 -42.09 -2.50
C VAL A 251 7.20 -40.85 -1.93
N LEU A 252 6.50 -39.71 -2.00
CA LEU A 252 7.04 -38.44 -1.57
C LEU A 252 6.79 -38.19 -0.08
N ASP A 253 7.61 -37.33 0.50
CA ASP A 253 7.45 -36.88 1.88
C ASP A 253 6.16 -36.07 2.11
N SER A 254 5.75 -35.94 3.37
CA SER A 254 4.51 -35.27 3.79
C SER A 254 4.43 -33.79 3.37
N GLN A 255 5.57 -33.16 3.06
CA GLN A 255 5.62 -31.80 2.50
C GLN A 255 4.91 -31.67 1.13
N PHE A 256 4.74 -32.79 0.40
CA PHE A 256 4.00 -32.86 -0.85
C PHE A 256 2.55 -33.31 -0.68
N GLU A 257 2.02 -33.24 0.55
CA GLU A 257 0.81 -33.93 0.99
C GLU A 257 1.06 -35.43 1.25
N SER A 258 0.51 -35.94 2.35
CA SER A 258 0.73 -37.32 2.77
C SER A 258 0.16 -38.30 1.75
N GLY A 259 0.99 -39.26 1.31
CA GLY A 259 0.59 -40.29 0.36
C GLY A 259 0.68 -39.85 -1.12
N THR A 260 1.40 -38.76 -1.39
CA THR A 260 1.75 -38.36 -2.77
C THR A 260 2.72 -39.34 -3.41
N VAL A 261 2.44 -39.72 -4.65
CA VAL A 261 3.13 -40.77 -5.39
C VAL A 261 3.42 -40.32 -6.82
N ILE A 262 4.59 -40.68 -7.33
CA ILE A 262 4.94 -40.59 -8.74
C ILE A 262 5.21 -42.00 -9.26
N HIS A 263 4.43 -42.46 -10.25
CA HIS A 263 4.55 -43.79 -10.83
C HIS A 263 4.98 -43.70 -12.29
N HIS A 264 6.13 -44.30 -12.60
CA HIS A 264 6.67 -44.40 -13.94
C HIS A 264 6.51 -45.84 -14.44
N LYS A 265 5.61 -46.03 -15.39
CA LYS A 265 5.27 -47.33 -15.98
C LYS A 265 5.99 -47.51 -17.31
N PRO A 266 6.87 -48.51 -17.45
CA PRO A 266 7.42 -48.87 -18.75
C PRO A 266 6.41 -49.73 -19.51
N SER A 267 6.40 -49.59 -20.83
CA SER A 267 5.69 -50.46 -21.75
C SER A 267 6.57 -50.70 -22.97
N GLN A 268 6.67 -51.95 -23.41
CA GLN A 268 7.36 -52.27 -24.65
C GLN A 268 6.55 -51.75 -25.84
N PHE A 269 7.19 -50.99 -26.73
CA PHE A 269 6.59 -50.50 -27.96
C PHE A 269 7.56 -50.77 -29.12
N GLY A 270 7.28 -51.81 -29.91
CA GLY A 270 8.19 -52.30 -30.94
C GLY A 270 9.52 -52.78 -30.34
N GLN A 271 10.62 -52.19 -30.80
CA GLN A 271 11.97 -52.47 -30.29
C GLN A 271 12.40 -51.57 -29.12
N GLY A 272 11.57 -50.60 -28.73
CA GLY A 272 11.88 -49.62 -27.69
C GLY A 272 11.03 -49.78 -26.42
N ILE A 273 11.40 -48.99 -25.40
CA ILE A 273 10.66 -48.86 -24.15
C ILE A 273 10.01 -47.47 -24.14
N GLN A 274 8.69 -47.44 -24.06
CA GLN A 274 7.93 -46.22 -23.84
C GLN A 274 7.62 -46.08 -22.35
N TRP A 275 7.76 -44.87 -21.81
CA TRP A 275 7.50 -44.60 -20.40
C TRP A 275 6.30 -43.68 -20.24
N ARG A 276 5.33 -44.11 -19.43
CA ARG A 276 4.20 -43.29 -19.01
C ARG A 276 4.40 -42.89 -17.55
N CYS A 277 4.27 -41.59 -17.25
CA CYS A 277 4.30 -41.12 -15.87
C CYS A 277 2.91 -40.72 -15.41
N GLU A 278 2.54 -41.13 -14.20
CA GLU A 278 1.28 -40.78 -13.54
C GLU A 278 1.55 -40.34 -12.10
N THR A 279 0.77 -39.39 -11.59
CA THR A 279 0.94 -38.89 -10.22
C THR A 279 -0.38 -38.40 -9.64
N ASN A 280 -0.56 -38.53 -8.33
CA ASN A 280 -1.68 -37.95 -7.58
C ASN A 280 -1.30 -36.61 -6.91
N ALA A 281 -0.11 -36.07 -7.20
CA ALA A 281 0.34 -34.78 -6.68
C ALA A 281 -0.62 -33.64 -7.06
N VAL A 282 -0.66 -32.59 -6.23
CA VAL A 282 -1.48 -31.39 -6.45
C VAL A 282 -1.17 -30.78 -7.82
N LYS A 283 -2.22 -30.45 -8.59
CA LYS A 283 -2.10 -29.91 -9.97
C LYS A 283 -1.18 -28.70 -10.08
N ALA A 284 -1.13 -27.84 -9.06
CA ALA A 284 -0.25 -26.68 -9.03
C ALA A 284 1.25 -27.03 -9.21
N PHE A 285 1.67 -28.24 -8.82
CA PHE A 285 3.04 -28.75 -9.04
C PHE A 285 3.28 -29.18 -10.49
N LEU A 286 2.22 -29.45 -11.26
CA LEU A 286 2.25 -29.92 -12.64
C LEU A 286 2.10 -28.79 -13.67
N GLU A 287 1.51 -27.65 -13.28
CA GLU A 287 1.18 -26.54 -14.17
C GLU A 287 2.41 -25.63 -14.45
N ASN A 288 3.35 -26.04 -15.34
CA ASN A 288 4.21 -25.19 -16.20
C ASN A 288 5.16 -26.01 -17.14
N PRO A 289 5.55 -25.53 -18.35
CA PRO A 289 4.72 -25.66 -19.56
C PRO A 289 5.39 -26.33 -20.79
N THR A 290 6.68 -26.73 -20.76
CA THR A 290 7.39 -27.18 -21.98
C THR A 290 7.74 -28.66 -22.03
N GLN A 291 7.47 -29.43 -20.98
CA GLN A 291 7.81 -30.85 -20.94
C GLN A 291 6.67 -31.63 -20.31
N HIS A 292 6.41 -32.82 -20.84
CA HIS A 292 5.41 -33.75 -20.33
C HIS A 292 5.72 -34.16 -18.89
N ILE A 293 5.31 -33.33 -17.93
CA ILE A 293 5.30 -33.65 -16.51
C ILE A 293 4.06 -34.54 -16.30
N CYS A 294 4.30 -35.71 -15.70
CA CYS A 294 3.38 -36.78 -15.34
C CYS A 294 1.88 -36.46 -15.41
N ASN A 295 1.11 -37.36 -16.01
CA ASN A 295 -0.34 -37.23 -16.08
C ASN A 295 -0.93 -37.24 -14.66
N HIS A 296 -1.70 -36.20 -14.33
CA HIS A 296 -2.43 -36.16 -13.07
C HIS A 296 -3.50 -37.24 -13.06
N ASN A 297 -3.42 -38.18 -12.12
CA ASN A 297 -4.38 -39.26 -11.94
C ASN A 297 -4.77 -39.33 -10.45
N PRO A 298 -5.87 -38.65 -10.04
CA PRO A 298 -6.29 -38.64 -8.65
C PRO A 298 -6.77 -40.01 -8.16
N SER A 299 -7.10 -40.92 -9.08
CA SER A 299 -7.50 -42.30 -8.78
C SER A 299 -6.34 -43.20 -8.40
N ILE A 300 -5.08 -42.75 -8.57
CA ILE A 300 -3.93 -43.41 -7.95
C ILE A 300 -4.11 -43.28 -6.45
N ARG A 301 -4.47 -44.42 -5.81
CA ARG A 301 -4.67 -44.50 -4.37
C ARG A 301 -3.48 -43.83 -3.68
N ARG A 302 -3.77 -42.77 -2.93
CA ARG A 302 -2.79 -42.17 -2.02
C ARG A 302 -2.23 -43.29 -1.17
N MET A 303 -0.93 -43.50 -1.23
CA MET A 303 -0.31 -44.59 -0.50
C MET A 303 -0.41 -44.28 0.99
N THR A 304 -1.43 -44.86 1.63
CA THR A 304 -1.45 -45.12 3.06
C THR A 304 -0.30 -46.08 3.33
N LEU A 305 0.89 -45.53 3.56
CA LEU A 305 2.08 -46.05 4.26
C LEU A 305 2.49 -47.54 4.13
N ILE A 306 1.88 -48.34 3.26
CA ILE A 306 2.09 -49.78 3.18
C ILE A 306 2.54 -50.13 1.75
N PRO A 307 3.86 -50.13 1.51
CA PRO A 307 4.46 -50.61 0.27
C PRO A 307 4.04 -52.03 -0.12
N GLU A 308 3.68 -52.86 0.86
CA GLU A 308 3.31 -54.29 0.70
C GLU A 308 2.06 -54.53 -0.17
N VAL A 309 1.24 -53.50 -0.42
CA VAL A 309 0.06 -53.63 -1.32
C VAL A 309 0.46 -53.54 -2.80
N TRP A 310 1.69 -53.10 -3.11
CA TRP A 310 2.16 -52.85 -4.48
C TRP A 310 3.51 -53.48 -4.80
N ALA A 311 4.30 -53.85 -3.79
CA ALA A 311 5.47 -54.69 -3.92
C ALA A 311 5.03 -56.13 -3.60
N ASP A 312 4.95 -56.96 -4.65
CA ASP A 312 4.93 -58.42 -4.46
C ASP A 312 6.31 -58.90 -3.95
#